data_AF-A0A6I4VTI6-F1
#
_entry.id   AF-A0A6I4VTI6-F1
#
_cell.length_a   1.000
_cell.length_b   1.000
_cell.length_c   1.000
_cell.angle_alpha   90.00
_cell.angle_beta   90.00
_cell.angle_gamma   90.00
#
_symmetry.space_group_name_H-M   'P 1'
#
loop_
_entity.id
_entity.type
_entity.pdbx_description
1 polymer ?
#
loop_
_entity_poly.entity_id
_entity_poly.type
_entity_poly.pdbx_seq_one_letter_code
_entity_poly.pdbx_strand_id
1 'polypeptide(L)'
;MDTDLKLFLGKILGEIYRLQKKEGLYNHSDGRIYGLINGFESVIDEEMDMIPHITEKELKTVTDVLHEIDQNEEETEKFQGFYDIERKLQEKGIYRHRVIYILKYLYASGRFTRLIDKMNSSGSPGEVRNLKLTDWEI
;
A
#
# COMPACT_ATOMS: atom_id res chain seq x y z
N MET A 1 -5.49 -15.76 -13.79
CA MET A 1 -6.82 -15.79 -13.17
C MET A 1 -7.77 -16.45 -14.15
N ASP A 2 -8.76 -17.20 -13.67
CA ASP A 2 -9.82 -17.73 -14.52
C ASP A 2 -10.60 -16.58 -15.18
N THR A 3 -10.92 -16.71 -16.47
CA THR A 3 -11.56 -15.62 -17.25
C THR A 3 -12.95 -15.30 -16.72
N ASP A 4 -13.73 -16.32 -16.35
CA ASP A 4 -15.07 -16.11 -15.81
C ASP A 4 -15.01 -15.39 -14.46
N LEU A 5 -14.05 -15.75 -13.61
CA LEU A 5 -13.79 -15.01 -12.37
C LEU A 5 -13.39 -13.55 -12.61
N LYS A 6 -12.54 -13.28 -13.61
CA LYS A 6 -12.14 -11.90 -13.98
C LYS A 6 -13.35 -11.04 -14.35
N LEU A 7 -14.20 -11.56 -15.23
CA LEU A 7 -15.39 -10.87 -15.70
C LEU A 7 -16.41 -10.67 -14.58
N PHE A 8 -16.58 -11.66 -13.72
CA PHE A 8 -17.47 -11.57 -12.56
C PHE A 8 -17.03 -10.48 -11.58
N LEU A 9 -15.73 -10.42 -11.26
CA LEU A 9 -15.16 -9.38 -10.40
C LEU A 9 -15.27 -7.99 -11.03
N GLY A 10 -14.99 -7.88 -12.34
CA GLY A 10 -15.19 -6.63 -13.10
C GLY A 10 -16.63 -6.13 -13.00
N LYS A 11 -17.61 -7.02 -13.15
CA LYS A 11 -19.03 -6.67 -13.01
C LYS A 11 -19.38 -6.20 -11.60
N ILE A 12 -18.89 -6.89 -10.56
CA ILE A 12 -19.11 -6.46 -9.16
C ILE A 12 -18.54 -5.06 -8.93
N LEU A 13 -17.29 -4.81 -9.37
CA LEU A 13 -16.65 -3.51 -9.20
C LEU A 13 -17.39 -2.40 -9.94
N GLY A 14 -17.81 -2.65 -11.18
CA GLY A 14 -18.62 -1.71 -11.96
C GLY A 14 -19.97 -1.38 -11.28
N GLU A 15 -20.60 -2.36 -10.65
CA GLU A 15 -21.82 -2.16 -9.87
C GLU A 15 -21.58 -1.29 -8.62
N ILE A 16 -20.46 -1.51 -7.91
CA ILE A 16 -20.06 -0.68 -6.77
C ILE A 16 -19.85 0.77 -7.20
N TYR A 17 -19.10 1.00 -8.28
CA TYR A 17 -18.86 2.36 -8.79
C TYR A 17 -20.14 3.05 -9.26
N ARG A 18 -21.06 2.30 -9.87
CA ARG A 18 -22.38 2.81 -10.24
C ARG A 18 -23.18 3.27 -9.02
N LEU A 19 -23.14 2.53 -7.92
CA LEU A 19 -23.80 2.91 -6.67
C LEU A 19 -23.13 4.14 -6.04
N GLN A 20 -21.81 4.15 -5.88
CA GLN A 20 -21.08 5.29 -5.32
C GLN A 20 -21.30 6.57 -6.12
N LYS A 21 -21.38 6.48 -7.46
CA LYS A 21 -21.69 7.63 -8.32
C LYS A 21 -23.10 8.16 -8.11
N LYS A 22 -24.10 7.28 -7.91
CA LYS A 22 -25.47 7.71 -7.60
C LYS A 22 -25.57 8.44 -6.26
N GLU A 23 -24.78 8.02 -5.28
CA GLU A 23 -24.70 8.68 -3.96
C GLU A 23 -23.83 9.95 -3.97
N GLY A 24 -23.25 10.33 -5.12
CA GLY A 24 -22.36 11.49 -5.22
C GLY A 24 -21.01 11.33 -4.52
N LEU A 25 -20.64 10.10 -4.15
CA LEU A 25 -19.41 9.76 -3.45
C LEU A 25 -18.23 9.57 -4.40
N TYR A 26 -18.50 9.41 -5.69
CA TYR A 26 -17.48 9.01 -6.65
C TYR A 26 -17.72 9.55 -8.06
N ASN A 27 -16.64 9.97 -8.73
CA ASN A 27 -16.70 10.66 -10.01
C ASN A 27 -15.91 9.94 -11.12
N HIS A 28 -15.96 8.61 -11.15
CA HIS A 28 -15.48 7.87 -12.32
C HIS A 28 -16.33 8.12 -13.56
N SER A 29 -15.71 8.00 -14.73
CA SER A 29 -16.38 8.22 -16.01
C SER A 29 -17.45 7.15 -16.24
N ASP A 30 -18.55 7.54 -16.89
CA ASP A 30 -19.60 6.58 -17.26
C ASP A 30 -19.06 5.47 -18.16
N GLY A 31 -18.06 5.77 -18.98
CA GLY A 31 -17.37 4.79 -19.81
C GLY A 31 -16.64 3.71 -19.01
N ARG A 32 -15.97 4.08 -17.90
CA ARG A 32 -15.26 3.10 -17.04
C ARG A 32 -16.25 2.18 -16.33
N ILE A 33 -17.33 2.74 -15.77
CA ILE A 33 -18.42 1.97 -15.16
C ILE A 33 -19.07 1.02 -16.17
N TYR A 34 -19.41 1.52 -17.36
CA TYR A 34 -20.02 0.72 -18.42
C TYR A 34 -19.08 -0.39 -18.88
N GLY A 35 -17.79 -0.10 -19.05
CA GLY A 35 -16.77 -1.08 -19.43
C GLY A 35 -16.67 -2.23 -18.44
N LEU A 36 -16.61 -1.92 -17.14
CA LEU A 36 -16.57 -2.93 -16.07
C LEU A 36 -17.82 -3.81 -16.04
N ILE A 37 -19.02 -3.21 -16.09
CA ILE A 37 -20.29 -3.94 -16.04
C ILE A 37 -20.45 -4.90 -17.23
N ASN A 38 -19.91 -4.54 -18.39
CA ASN A 38 -20.05 -5.30 -19.64
C ASN A 38 -18.81 -6.13 -20.00
N GLY A 39 -17.83 -6.25 -19.10
CA GLY A 39 -16.70 -7.16 -19.28
C GLY A 39 -15.66 -6.69 -20.30
N PHE A 40 -15.47 -5.39 -20.48
CA PHE A 40 -14.39 -4.87 -21.32
C PHE A 40 -13.05 -5.16 -20.65
N GLU A 41 -12.33 -6.15 -21.16
CA GLU A 41 -11.12 -6.68 -20.51
C GLU A 41 -10.06 -5.61 -20.25
N SER A 42 -9.84 -4.69 -21.20
CA SER A 42 -8.87 -3.60 -21.03
C SER A 42 -9.19 -2.71 -19.84
N VAL A 43 -10.48 -2.47 -19.55
CA VAL A 43 -10.90 -1.67 -18.40
C VAL A 43 -10.67 -2.44 -17.10
N ILE A 44 -10.92 -3.76 -17.11
CA ILE A 44 -10.66 -4.61 -15.94
C ILE A 44 -9.16 -4.69 -15.64
N ASP A 45 -8.32 -4.84 -16.68
CA ASP A 45 -6.87 -4.89 -16.52
C ASP A 45 -6.31 -3.59 -15.97
N GLU A 46 -6.79 -2.44 -16.44
CA GLU A 46 -6.42 -1.14 -15.89
C GLU A 46 -6.75 -1.02 -14.38
N GLU A 47 -7.89 -1.54 -13.92
CA GLU A 47 -8.21 -1.53 -12.48
C GLU A 47 -7.29 -2.45 -11.69
N MET A 48 -6.98 -3.63 -12.23
CA MET A 48 -6.10 -4.59 -11.58
C MET A 48 -4.67 -4.06 -11.46
N ASP A 49 -4.18 -3.40 -12.49
CA ASP A 49 -2.82 -2.81 -12.53
C ASP A 49 -2.66 -1.63 -11.55
N MET A 50 -3.76 -0.97 -11.17
CA MET A 50 -3.74 0.10 -10.17
C MET A 50 -3.55 -0.41 -8.74
N ILE A 51 -3.77 -1.70 -8.47
CA ILE A 51 -3.63 -2.28 -7.14
C ILE A 51 -2.15 -2.61 -6.88
N PRO A 52 -1.49 -1.97 -5.89
CA PRO A 52 -0.13 -2.32 -5.54
C PRO A 52 -0.07 -3.76 -5.01
N HIS A 53 0.44 -4.69 -5.82
CA HIS A 53 0.60 -6.08 -5.39
C HIS A 53 1.85 -6.23 -4.52
N ILE A 54 1.71 -6.13 -3.20
CA ILE A 54 2.80 -6.38 -2.23
C ILE A 54 2.94 -7.88 -1.98
N THR A 55 4.13 -8.43 -2.17
CA THR A 55 4.40 -9.86 -1.97
C THR A 55 4.77 -10.18 -0.52
N GLU A 56 4.52 -11.42 -0.09
CA GLU A 56 4.98 -11.95 1.20
C GLU A 56 6.50 -11.80 1.40
N LYS A 57 7.28 -11.98 0.32
CA LYS A 57 8.73 -11.80 0.35
C LYS A 57 9.10 -10.37 0.72
N GLU A 58 8.41 -9.38 0.17
CA GLU A 58 8.67 -7.96 0.46
C GLU A 58 8.26 -7.59 1.88
N LEU A 59 7.06 -8.02 2.29
CA LEU A 59 6.58 -7.84 3.66
C LEU A 59 7.56 -8.44 4.67
N LYS A 60 7.99 -9.68 4.44
CA LYS A 60 8.98 -10.36 5.27
C LYS A 60 10.31 -9.62 5.27
N THR A 61 10.80 -9.17 4.12
CA THR A 61 12.08 -8.47 4.03
C THR A 61 12.08 -7.15 4.81
N VAL A 62 11.02 -6.35 4.71
CA VAL A 62 10.87 -5.11 5.49
C VAL A 62 10.76 -5.44 6.98
N THR A 63 9.95 -6.44 7.32
CA THR A 63 9.79 -6.91 8.70
C THR A 63 11.13 -7.35 9.30
N ASP A 64 11.91 -8.17 8.59
CA ASP A 64 13.21 -8.67 9.04
C ASP A 64 14.18 -7.49 9.32
N VAL A 65 14.19 -6.47 8.45
CA VAL A 65 15.03 -5.27 8.64
C VAL A 65 14.61 -4.46 9.87
N LEU A 66 13.31 -4.26 10.08
CA LEU A 66 12.83 -3.55 11.27
C LEU A 66 13.07 -4.36 12.55
N HIS A 67 12.95 -5.68 12.48
CA HIS A 67 13.13 -6.56 13.63
C HIS A 67 14.55 -6.56 14.17
N GLU A 68 15.55 -6.51 13.29
CA GLU A 68 16.96 -6.38 13.67
C GLU A 68 17.23 -5.13 14.53
N ILE A 69 16.46 -4.05 14.31
CA ILE A 69 16.56 -2.80 15.07
C ILE A 69 15.71 -2.89 16.34
N ASP A 70 14.45 -3.32 16.21
CA ASP A 70 13.46 -3.31 17.30
C ASP A 70 13.82 -4.25 18.46
N GLN A 71 14.56 -5.32 18.19
CA GLN A 71 15.04 -6.27 19.22
C GLN A 71 16.26 -5.77 20.01
N ASN A 72 16.91 -4.71 19.55
CA ASN A 72 18.07 -4.14 20.21
C ASN A 72 17.75 -2.71 20.66
N GLU A 73 17.66 -2.50 21.98
CA GLU A 73 17.29 -1.20 22.52
C GLU A 73 18.27 -0.09 22.13
N GLU A 74 19.58 -0.38 22.08
CA GLU A 74 20.60 0.60 21.68
C GLU A 74 20.44 1.02 20.21
N GLU A 75 20.15 0.07 19.32
CA GLU A 75 19.91 0.35 17.91
C GLU A 75 18.58 1.09 17.72
N THR A 76 17.56 0.71 18.50
CA THR A 76 16.28 1.44 18.49
C THR A 76 16.48 2.88 18.94
N GLU A 77 17.27 3.15 19.97
CA GLU A 77 17.58 4.51 20.43
C GLU A 77 18.30 5.32 19.35
N LYS A 78 19.31 4.73 18.71
CA LYS A 78 20.09 5.36 17.63
C LYS A 78 19.30 5.60 16.35
N PHE A 79 18.26 4.81 16.08
CA PHE A 79 17.42 4.94 14.89
C PHE A 79 16.84 6.35 14.77
N GLN A 80 17.19 7.04 13.68
CA GLN A 80 16.80 8.42 13.37
C GLN A 80 15.65 8.48 12.38
N GLY A 81 15.51 7.50 11.49
CA GLY A 81 14.42 7.47 10.53
C GLY A 81 14.66 6.56 9.33
N PHE A 82 13.87 6.75 8.28
CA PHE A 82 13.86 5.88 7.11
C PHE A 82 15.21 5.75 6.41
N TYR A 83 16.02 6.81 6.40
CA TYR A 83 17.33 6.78 5.73
C TYR A 83 18.28 5.73 6.32
N ASP A 84 18.10 5.35 7.59
CA ASP A 84 18.93 4.33 8.24
C ASP A 84 18.69 2.92 7.66
N ILE A 85 17.48 2.66 7.12
CA ILE A 85 17.11 1.37 6.54
C ILE A 85 17.00 1.40 5.02
N GLU A 86 16.91 2.58 4.40
CA GLU A 86 16.63 2.74 2.98
C GLU A 86 17.63 1.98 2.10
N ARG A 87 18.93 2.17 2.33
CA ARG A 87 19.97 1.50 1.53
C ARG A 87 19.86 -0.02 1.62
N LYS A 88 19.65 -0.56 2.83
CA LYS A 88 19.52 -2.00 3.06
C LYS A 88 18.30 -2.61 2.38
N LEU A 89 17.21 -1.86 2.28
CA LEU A 89 16.00 -2.29 1.56
C LEU A 89 16.20 -2.22 0.03
N GLN A 90 16.86 -1.17 -0.46
CA GLN A 90 17.19 -1.02 -1.87
C GLN A 90 18.14 -2.11 -2.37
N GLU A 91 19.14 -2.50 -1.59
CA GLU A 91 20.04 -3.63 -1.90
C GLU A 91 19.29 -4.97 -2.02
N LYS A 92 18.13 -5.10 -1.36
CA LYS A 92 17.23 -6.25 -1.47
C LYS A 92 16.15 -6.09 -2.55
N GLY A 93 16.22 -5.03 -3.35
CA GLY A 93 15.30 -4.75 -4.45
C GLY A 93 13.97 -4.14 -4.03
N ILE A 94 13.84 -3.63 -2.81
CA ILE A 94 12.60 -3.02 -2.32
C ILE A 94 12.75 -1.50 -2.30
N TYR A 95 11.98 -0.85 -3.18
CA TYR A 95 12.01 0.60 -3.34
C TYR A 95 10.99 1.28 -2.42
N ARG A 96 11.30 2.54 -2.08
CA ARG A 96 10.58 3.36 -1.11
C ARG A 96 9.06 3.32 -1.25
N HIS A 97 8.52 3.50 -2.46
CA HIS A 97 7.07 3.49 -2.70
C HIS A 97 6.39 2.21 -2.18
N ARG A 98 7.04 1.05 -2.30
CA ARG A 98 6.52 -0.24 -1.81
C ARG A 98 6.66 -0.34 -0.29
N VAL A 99 7.78 0.17 0.24
CA VAL A 99 8.03 0.19 1.69
C VAL A 99 6.97 1.03 2.40
N ILE A 100 6.53 2.15 1.82
CA ILE A 100 5.49 3.01 2.40
C ILE A 100 4.20 2.22 2.64
N TYR A 101 3.71 1.46 1.65
CA TYR A 101 2.51 0.62 1.83
C TYR A 101 2.70 -0.40 2.95
N ILE A 102 3.87 -1.05 3.01
CA ILE A 102 4.18 -2.03 4.06
C ILE A 102 4.23 -1.37 5.45
N LEU A 103 4.88 -0.20 5.58
CA LEU A 103 4.97 0.51 6.85
C LEU A 103 3.61 1.00 7.34
N LYS A 104 2.76 1.53 6.43
CA LYS A 104 1.37 1.90 6.77
C LYS A 104 0.59 0.68 7.27
N TYR A 105 0.69 -0.45 6.57
CA TYR A 105 0.05 -1.70 6.99
C TYR A 105 0.53 -2.18 8.36
N LEU A 106 1.85 -2.20 8.60
CA LEU A 106 2.43 -2.60 9.88
C LEU A 106 1.99 -1.68 11.02
N TYR A 107 2.00 -0.36 10.79
CA TYR A 107 1.56 0.63 11.77
C TYR A 107 0.08 0.48 12.13
N ALA A 108 -0.79 0.35 11.12
CA ALA A 108 -2.22 0.10 11.31
C ALA A 108 -2.50 -1.22 12.04
N SER A 109 -1.61 -2.20 11.88
CA SER A 109 -1.64 -3.49 12.58
C SER A 109 -1.02 -3.44 14.00
N GLY A 110 -0.59 -2.28 14.48
CA GLY A 110 0.03 -2.12 15.80
C GLY A 110 1.45 -2.69 15.92
N ARG A 111 2.14 -2.94 14.79
CA ARG A 111 3.49 -3.51 14.75
C ARG A 111 4.53 -2.43 14.47
N PHE A 112 5.69 -2.52 15.14
CA PHE A 112 6.82 -1.58 14.99
C PHE A 112 6.45 -0.10 15.18
N THR A 113 5.37 0.20 15.91
CA THR A 113 4.84 1.56 16.08
C THR A 113 5.91 2.52 16.58
N ARG A 114 6.73 2.09 17.55
CA ARG A 114 7.86 2.85 18.10
C ARG A 114 8.88 3.28 17.02
N LEU A 115 9.31 2.35 16.17
CA LEU A 115 10.25 2.66 15.08
C LEU A 115 9.60 3.53 14.01
N ILE A 116 8.35 3.22 13.64
CA ILE A 116 7.63 3.94 12.60
C ILE A 116 7.33 5.38 13.04
N ASP A 117 7.01 5.62 14.31
CA ASP A 117 6.83 6.96 14.86
C ASP A 117 8.12 7.78 14.79
N LYS A 118 9.29 7.16 15.02
CA LYS A 118 10.60 7.82 14.84
C LYS A 118 10.88 8.21 13.39
N MET A 119 10.26 7.56 12.41
CA MET A 119 10.38 7.97 11.00
C MET A 119 9.67 9.30 10.72
N ASN A 120 8.84 9.82 11.62
CA ASN A 120 8.30 11.18 11.53
C ASN A 120 9.34 12.24 11.95
N SER A 121 10.48 12.26 11.26
CA SER A 121 11.65 13.09 11.59
C SER A 121 12.37 13.61 10.34
N SER A 122 13.40 14.45 10.53
CA SER A 122 14.32 14.86 9.46
C SER A 122 15.13 13.69 8.88
N GLY A 123 15.24 12.57 9.60
CA GLY A 123 15.88 11.32 9.17
C GLY A 123 15.06 10.50 8.16
N SER A 124 13.95 11.06 7.66
CA SER A 124 13.10 10.44 6.64
C SER A 124 12.75 11.41 5.52
N PRO A 125 12.48 10.91 4.30
CA PRO A 125 11.90 11.70 3.22
C PRO A 125 10.44 12.06 3.55
N GLY A 126 9.93 13.12 2.93
CA GLY A 126 8.65 13.73 3.28
C GLY A 126 7.47 12.76 3.21
N GLU A 127 7.46 11.88 2.21
CA GLU A 127 6.43 10.87 1.97
C GLU A 127 6.43 9.70 2.97
N VAL A 128 7.48 9.55 3.78
CA VAL A 128 7.57 8.57 4.87
C VAL A 128 7.27 9.23 6.23
N ARG A 129 7.07 10.55 6.25
CA ARG A 129 6.56 11.25 7.43
C ARG A 129 5.05 11.10 7.46
N ASN A 130 4.51 10.75 8.62
CA ASN A 130 3.09 10.47 8.85
C ASN A 130 2.54 9.25 8.08
N LEU A 131 2.82 8.05 8.60
CA LEU A 131 2.38 6.77 8.05
C LEU A 131 1.04 6.28 8.63
N LYS A 132 0.25 7.18 9.21
CA LYS A 132 -1.11 6.87 9.65
C LYS A 132 -2.00 6.74 8.41
N LEU A 133 -2.89 5.74 8.41
CA LEU A 133 -3.93 5.64 7.40
C LEU A 133 -4.83 6.87 7.49
N THR A 134 -5.14 7.44 6.34
CA THR A 134 -6.14 8.51 6.22
C THR A 134 -7.53 7.92 6.07
N ASP A 135 -8.58 8.73 6.25
CA ASP A 135 -9.98 8.32 6.03
C ASP A 135 -10.25 7.87 4.58
N TRP A 136 -9.37 8.22 3.64
CA TRP A 136 -9.45 7.79 2.24
C TRP A 136 -8.78 6.43 1.97
N GLU A 137 -8.05 5.90 2.96
CA GLU A 137 -7.33 4.63 2.87
C GLU A 137 -8.03 3.49 3.65
N ILE A 138 -9.22 3.76 4.21
CA ILE A 138 -10.06 2.84 5.00
C ILE A 138 -11.43 2.70 4.36
#